data_AF-A0A7Y9NKP1-F1
#
_entry.id   AF-A0A7Y9NKP1-F1
#
_cell.length_a   1.000
_cell.length_b   1.000
_cell.length_c   1.000
_cell.angle_alpha   90.00
_cell.angle_beta   90.00
_cell.angle_gamma   90.00
#
_symmetry.space_group_name_H-M   'P 1'
#
loop_
_entity.id
_entity.type
_entity.pdbx_description
1 polymer ?
#
loop_
_entity_poly.entity_id
_entity_poly.type
_entity_poly.pdbx_seq_one_letter_code
_entity_poly.pdbx_strand_id
1 'polypeptide(L)'
;MPAILPRMARLLEGFGANLKLARLRRKYSSETVAQRAGITRRTLSKVEQGDPGVALGVYARVMQVLRLENDLAQLAVDDVLGRKLQDAGLTPKRRAPKRTSSKLAKERPAENEPRDA
;
A
#
# COMPACT_ATOMS: atom_id res chain seq x y z
N MET A 1 25.57 14.65 1.16
CA MET A 1 24.43 13.82 1.61
C MET A 1 24.79 12.36 1.42
N PRO A 2 24.33 11.45 2.30
CA PRO A 2 24.66 10.04 2.19
C PRO A 2 24.24 9.50 0.83
N ALA A 3 25.07 8.64 0.24
CA ALA A 3 24.82 8.06 -1.07
C ALA A 3 23.56 7.19 -1.01
N ILE A 4 22.57 7.53 -1.85
CA ILE A 4 21.36 6.73 -2.03
C ILE A 4 21.65 5.63 -3.05
N LEU A 5 21.11 4.43 -2.80
CA LEU A 5 21.22 3.31 -3.74
C LEU A 5 20.67 3.71 -5.11
N PRO A 6 21.33 3.31 -6.23
CA PRO A 6 20.91 3.69 -7.59
C PRO A 6 19.46 3.29 -7.94
N ARG A 7 18.92 2.26 -7.28
CA ARG A 7 17.51 1.87 -7.44
C ARG A 7 16.56 2.92 -6.86
N MET A 8 16.87 3.46 -5.69
CA MET A 8 16.06 4.49 -5.03
C MET A 8 16.13 5.82 -5.77
N ALA A 9 17.32 6.19 -6.28
CA ALA A 9 17.48 7.37 -7.13
C ALA A 9 16.55 7.33 -8.35
N ARG A 10 16.50 6.18 -9.05
CA ARG A 10 15.58 5.98 -10.19
C ARG A 10 14.09 6.10 -9.82
N LEU A 11 13.70 5.63 -8.63
CA LEU A 11 12.31 5.81 -8.15
C LEU A 11 12.00 7.28 -7.91
N LEU A 12 12.93 8.04 -7.32
CA LEU A 12 12.77 9.47 -7.10
C LEU A 12 12.76 10.25 -8.43
N GLU A 13 13.62 9.92 -9.38
CA GLU A 13 13.60 10.48 -10.73
C GLU A 13 12.26 10.25 -11.41
N GLY A 14 11.72 9.03 -11.34
CA GLY A 14 10.40 8.71 -11.86
C GLY A 14 9.28 9.51 -11.18
N PHE A 15 9.34 9.66 -9.86
CA PHE A 15 8.41 10.50 -9.10
C PHE A 15 8.49 11.97 -9.52
N GLY A 16 9.71 12.54 -9.62
CA GLY A 16 9.93 13.90 -10.10
C GLY A 16 9.43 14.13 -11.52
N ALA A 17 9.68 13.16 -12.42
CA ALA A 17 9.18 13.19 -13.79
C ALA A 17 7.65 13.19 -13.84
N ASN A 18 6.98 12.41 -12.98
CA ASN A 18 5.52 12.41 -12.86
C ASN A 18 4.99 13.78 -12.42
N LEU A 19 5.63 14.45 -11.45
CA LEU A 19 5.27 15.80 -11.04
C LEU A 19 5.45 16.81 -12.19
N LYS A 20 6.55 16.70 -12.95
CA LYS A 20 6.78 17.53 -14.14
C LYS A 20 5.69 17.35 -15.19
N LEU A 21 5.33 16.10 -15.49
CA LEU A 21 4.23 15.78 -16.41
C LEU A 21 2.91 16.34 -15.90
N ALA A 22 2.62 16.18 -14.61
CA ALA A 22 1.41 16.69 -13.99
C ALA A 22 1.33 18.23 -14.04
N ARG A 23 2.47 18.93 -13.95
CA ARG A 23 2.56 20.38 -14.17
C ARG A 23 2.27 20.74 -15.63
N LEU A 24 2.92 20.06 -16.58
CA LEU A 24 2.80 20.33 -18.02
C LEU A 24 1.38 20.07 -18.54
N ARG A 25 0.72 18.98 -18.09
CA ARG A 25 -0.67 18.66 -18.42
C ARG A 25 -1.64 19.77 -17.99
N ARG A 26 -1.33 20.47 -16.90
CA ARG A 26 -2.11 21.61 -16.38
C ARG A 26 -1.66 22.95 -16.95
N LYS A 27 -0.70 22.96 -17.88
CA LYS A 27 -0.13 24.16 -18.52
C LYS A 27 0.42 25.18 -17.51
N TYR A 28 0.88 24.74 -16.35
CA TYR A 28 1.49 25.61 -15.38
C TYR A 28 2.97 25.86 -15.71
N SER A 29 3.38 27.13 -15.71
CA SER A 29 4.78 27.50 -15.83
C SER A 29 5.54 27.05 -14.57
N SER A 30 6.85 26.81 -14.73
CA SER A 30 7.71 26.50 -13.58
C SER A 30 7.73 27.65 -12.56
N GLU A 31 7.65 28.89 -13.03
CA GLU A 31 7.64 30.07 -12.17
C GLU A 31 6.37 30.15 -11.32
N THR A 32 5.20 29.94 -11.92
CA THR A 32 3.92 29.94 -11.21
C THR A 32 3.87 28.86 -10.13
N VAL A 33 4.35 27.65 -10.42
CA VAL A 33 4.37 26.57 -9.41
C VAL A 33 5.37 26.88 -8.31
N ALA A 34 6.56 27.35 -8.65
CA ALA A 34 7.58 27.71 -7.67
C ALA A 34 7.09 28.79 -6.72
N GLN A 35 6.46 29.85 -7.25
CA GLN A 35 5.88 30.94 -6.47
C GLN A 35 4.77 30.45 -5.54
N ARG A 36 3.82 29.65 -6.05
CA ARG A 36 2.72 29.09 -5.23
C ARG A 36 3.20 28.12 -4.16
N ALA A 37 4.28 27.39 -4.42
CA ALA A 37 4.89 26.48 -3.45
C ALA A 37 5.84 27.19 -2.47
N GLY A 38 6.10 28.50 -2.65
CA GLY A 38 7.01 29.28 -1.81
C GLY A 38 8.47 28.84 -1.93
N ILE A 39 8.90 28.43 -3.13
CA ILE A 39 10.26 27.96 -3.41
C ILE A 39 10.86 28.65 -4.64
N THR A 40 12.18 28.52 -4.81
CA THR A 40 12.84 29.03 -6.02
C THR A 40 12.59 28.12 -7.22
N ARG A 41 12.67 28.68 -8.44
CA ARG A 41 12.60 27.90 -9.69
C ARG A 41 13.68 26.81 -9.75
N ARG A 42 14.87 27.08 -9.18
CA ARG A 42 15.96 26.10 -9.08
C ARG A 42 15.57 24.91 -8.21
N THR A 43 14.91 25.16 -7.08
CA THR A 43 14.39 24.10 -6.20
C THR A 43 13.31 23.29 -6.91
N LEU A 44 12.40 23.93 -7.65
CA LEU A 44 11.40 23.21 -8.45
C LEU A 44 12.06 22.32 -9.52
N SER A 45 13.11 22.77 -10.19
CA SER A 45 13.84 21.94 -11.15
C SER A 45 14.43 20.69 -10.50
N LYS A 46 14.97 20.81 -9.28
CA LYS A 46 15.49 19.67 -8.52
C LYS A 46 14.40 18.69 -8.11
N VAL A 47 13.22 19.20 -7.70
CA VAL A 47 12.03 18.39 -7.44
C VAL A 47 11.62 17.61 -8.69
N GLU A 48 11.54 18.26 -9.84
CA GLU A 48 11.19 17.62 -11.11
C GLU A 48 12.22 16.60 -11.60
N GLN A 49 13.47 16.70 -11.13
CA GLN A 49 14.53 15.73 -11.39
C GLN A 49 14.56 14.60 -10.36
N GLY A 50 13.78 14.68 -9.27
CA GLY A 50 13.83 13.69 -8.21
C GLY A 50 15.09 13.78 -7.33
N ASP A 51 15.67 14.97 -7.18
CA ASP A 51 16.87 15.17 -6.34
C ASP A 51 16.59 14.71 -4.89
N PRO A 52 17.31 13.69 -4.38
CA PRO A 52 17.11 13.18 -3.03
C PRO A 52 17.52 14.17 -1.93
N GLY A 53 18.29 15.20 -2.27
CA GLY A 53 18.68 16.26 -1.34
C GLY A 53 17.57 17.27 -1.07
N VAL A 54 16.45 17.21 -1.80
CA VAL A 54 15.30 18.06 -1.56
C VAL A 54 14.45 17.45 -0.44
N ALA A 55 14.12 18.26 0.57
CA ALA A 55 13.29 17.82 1.68
C ALA A 55 11.91 17.36 1.20
N LEU A 56 11.38 16.26 1.78
CA LEU A 56 10.06 15.72 1.44
C LEU A 56 8.94 16.77 1.58
N GLY A 57 9.04 17.66 2.56
CA GLY A 57 8.08 18.77 2.73
C GLY A 57 8.06 19.78 1.57
N VAL A 58 9.12 19.85 0.77
CA VAL A 58 9.13 20.64 -0.48
C VAL A 58 8.39 19.91 -1.60
N TYR A 59 8.59 18.59 -1.72
CA TYR A 59 7.80 17.76 -2.64
C TYR A 59 6.31 17.86 -2.32
N ALA A 60 5.94 17.75 -1.04
CA ALA A 60 4.55 17.87 -0.59
C ALA A 60 3.92 19.23 -0.95
N ARG A 61 4.65 20.34 -0.78
CA ARG A 61 4.19 21.68 -1.21
C ARG A 61 3.94 21.77 -2.71
N VAL A 62 4.83 21.18 -3.52
CA VAL A 62 4.63 21.12 -4.98
C VAL A 62 3.41 20.26 -5.32
N MET A 63 3.24 19.12 -4.66
CA MET A 63 2.05 18.26 -4.83
C MET A 63 0.76 19.00 -4.48
N GLN A 64 0.74 19.77 -3.39
CA GLN A 64 -0.40 20.59 -2.97
C GLN A 64 -0.80 21.64 -4.04
N VAL A 65 0.19 22.32 -4.63
CA VAL A 65 -0.05 23.27 -5.73
C VAL A 65 -0.60 22.56 -6.97
N LEU A 66 -0.18 21.32 -7.19
CA LEU A 66 -0.65 20.47 -8.29
C LEU A 66 -1.94 19.69 -7.96
N ARG A 67 -2.51 19.82 -6.76
CA ARG A 67 -3.69 19.07 -6.30
C ARG A 67 -3.48 17.54 -6.31
N LEU A 68 -2.30 17.10 -5.89
CA LEU A 68 -1.88 15.70 -5.80
C LEU A 68 -1.51 15.29 -4.36
N GLU A 69 -1.75 16.14 -3.37
CA GLU A 69 -1.40 15.92 -1.96
C GLU A 69 -2.02 14.65 -1.37
N ASN A 70 -3.20 14.25 -1.84
CA ASN A 70 -3.88 13.05 -1.37
C ASN A 70 -3.12 11.76 -1.71
N ASP A 71 -2.24 11.77 -2.71
CA ASP A 71 -1.41 10.61 -3.06
C ASP A 71 -0.42 10.27 -1.92
N LEU A 72 -0.04 11.25 -1.09
CA LEU A 72 0.79 10.99 0.09
C LEU A 72 0.10 10.07 1.09
N ALA A 73 -1.24 10.14 1.19
CA ALA A 73 -2.01 9.28 2.07
C ALA A 73 -2.06 7.82 1.58
N GLN A 74 -1.67 7.55 0.33
CA GLN A 74 -1.60 6.20 -0.25
C GLN A 74 -0.21 5.56 -0.09
N LEU A 75 0.82 6.36 0.20
CA LEU A 75 2.17 5.84 0.38
C LEU A 75 2.26 4.97 1.64
N ALA A 76 2.76 3.74 1.46
CA ALA A 76 2.98 2.76 2.53
C ALA A 76 1.73 2.31 3.31
N VAL A 77 0.52 2.55 2.80
CA VAL A 77 -0.72 2.03 3.41
C VAL A 77 -0.75 0.50 3.43
N ASP A 78 -0.30 -0.11 2.33
CA ASP A 78 -0.31 -1.56 2.17
C ASP A 78 1.09 -2.17 2.33
N ASP A 79 1.39 -2.64 3.53
CA ASP A 79 2.57 -3.47 3.80
C ASP A 79 2.31 -4.94 3.43
N VAL A 80 2.12 -5.19 2.13
CA VAL A 80 1.88 -6.54 1.59
C VAL A 80 3.02 -7.49 1.96
N LEU A 81 4.26 -7.00 1.99
CA LEU A 81 5.41 -7.81 2.37
C LEU A 81 5.33 -8.21 3.85
N GLY A 82 5.01 -7.27 4.74
CA GLY A 82 4.79 -7.53 6.15
C GLY A 82 3.70 -8.58 6.39
N ARG A 83 2.57 -8.50 5.68
CA ARG A 83 1.49 -9.51 5.74
C ARG A 83 1.99 -10.90 5.31
N LYS A 84 2.71 -10.97 4.18
CA LYS A 84 3.30 -12.24 3.70
C LYS A 84 4.33 -12.83 4.66
N LEU A 85 5.11 -11.99 5.34
CA LEU A 85 6.07 -12.43 6.35
C LEU A 85 5.36 -12.95 7.61
N GLN A 86 4.23 -12.36 8.01
CA GLN A 86 3.40 -12.88 9.10
C GLN A 86 2.80 -14.25 8.74
N ASP A 87 2.26 -14.40 7.53
CA ASP A 87 1.71 -15.67 7.04
C ASP A 87 2.78 -16.77 6.95
N ALA A 88 4.01 -16.43 6.54
CA ALA A 88 5.12 -17.37 6.52
C ALA A 88 5.52 -17.88 7.91
N GLY A 89 5.23 -17.12 8.98
CA GLY A 89 5.44 -17.52 10.37
C GLY A 89 4.32 -18.41 10.94
N LEU A 90 3.14 -18.47 10.29
CA LEU A 90 2.03 -19.31 10.70
C LEU A 90 2.26 -20.75 10.22
N THR A 91 2.97 -21.54 11.02
CA THR A 91 2.99 -23.00 10.84
C THR A 91 1.62 -23.56 11.21
N PRO A 92 0.88 -24.22 10.29
CA PRO A 92 -0.39 -24.84 10.64
C PRO A 92 -0.15 -25.92 11.70
N LYS A 93 -0.65 -25.71 12.92
CA LYS A 93 -0.58 -26.71 13.98
C LYS A 93 -1.22 -28.00 13.48
N ARG A 94 -0.44 -29.07 13.45
CA ARG A 94 -0.84 -30.39 12.93
C ARG A 94 -1.97 -30.96 13.80
N ARG A 95 -3.22 -30.81 13.33
CA ARG A 95 -4.51 -31.39 13.76
C ARG A 95 -5.36 -30.59 14.77
N ALA A 96 -6.63 -30.42 14.41
CA ALA A 96 -7.72 -30.22 15.36
C ALA A 96 -8.02 -31.55 16.09
N PRO A 97 -8.32 -31.54 17.40
CA PRO A 97 -8.69 -32.75 18.12
C PRO A 97 -10.01 -33.31 17.57
N LYS A 98 -10.04 -34.61 17.30
CA LYS A 98 -11.22 -35.32 16.79
C LYS A 98 -12.33 -35.26 17.85
N ARG A 99 -13.43 -34.55 17.59
CA ARG A 99 -14.64 -34.63 18.43
C ARG A 99 -15.15 -36.06 18.38
N THR A 100 -14.97 -36.81 19.46
CA THR A 100 -15.60 -38.12 19.67
C THR A 100 -17.09 -37.91 19.92
N SER A 101 -17.87 -37.78 18.85
CA SER A 101 -19.33 -37.94 18.91
C SER A 101 -19.65 -39.44 18.95
N SER A 102 -19.52 -40.06 20.11
CA SER A 102 -20.06 -41.40 20.37
C SER A 102 -20.93 -41.35 21.62
N LYS A 103 -22.22 -41.05 21.44
CA LYS A 103 -23.38 -41.44 22.28
C LYS A 103 -24.59 -40.56 21.93
N LEU A 104 -25.21 -40.77 20.76
CA LEU A 104 -26.61 -40.37 20.53
C LEU A 104 -27.17 -41.00 19.23
N ALA A 105 -27.14 -42.33 19.10
CA ALA A 105 -27.83 -43.01 17.99
C ALA A 105 -28.13 -44.50 18.25
N LYS A 106 -28.28 -44.92 19.51
CA LYS A 106 -28.59 -46.33 19.82
C LYS A 106 -29.66 -46.44 20.90
N GLU A 107 -30.86 -45.98 20.54
CA GLU A 107 -32.14 -46.37 21.14
C GLU A 107 -33.22 -45.99 20.11
N ARG A 108 -33.36 -46.85 19.08
CA ARG A 108 -34.62 -46.93 18.32
C ARG A 108 -35.35 -48.14 18.89
N PRO A 109 -36.55 -48.00 19.47
CA PRO A 109 -37.34 -49.18 19.82
C PRO A 109 -37.77 -49.89 18.52
N ALA A 110 -37.38 -51.15 18.37
CA ALA A 110 -38.22 -52.15 17.70
C ALA A 110 -39.41 -52.37 18.64
N GLU A 111 -40.67 -52.51 18.20
CA GLU A 111 -41.15 -53.57 17.33
C GLU A 111 -42.64 -53.25 17.09
N ASN A 112 -43.06 -53.03 15.83
CA ASN A 112 -44.47 -53.16 15.45
C ASN A 112 -44.51 -54.42 14.60
N GLU A 113 -45.02 -55.50 15.17
CA GLU A 113 -45.30 -56.76 14.49
C GLU A 113 -46.68 -56.67 13.82
N PRO A 114 -46.80 -56.94 12.51
CA PRO A 114 -48.10 -57.18 11.89
C PRO A 114 -48.13 -58.59 11.30
N ARG A 115 -48.75 -59.55 12.01
CA ARG A 115 -49.19 -60.88 11.55
C ARG A 115 -50.17 -61.42 12.59
N ASP A 116 -51.31 -62.06 12.35
CA ASP A 116 -52.16 -62.43 11.23
C ASP A 116 -53.47 -62.95 11.91
N ALA A 117 -54.59 -62.98 11.16
CA ALA A 117 -55.92 -63.54 11.50
C ALA A 117 -56.97 -62.57 12.10
#